data_AF-A0A958XN28-F1
#
_entry.id   AF-A0A958XN28-F1
#
_cell.length_a   1.000
_cell.length_b   1.000
_cell.length_c   1.000
_cell.angle_alpha   90.00
_cell.angle_beta   90.00
_cell.angle_gamma   90.00
#
_symmetry.space_group_name_H-M   'P 1'
#
loop_
_entity.id
_entity.type
_entity.pdbx_description
1 polymer ?
#
loop_
_entity_poly.entity_id
_entity_poly.type
_entity_poly.pdbx_seq_one_letter_code
_entity_poly.pdbx_strand_id
1 'polypeptide(L)'
;FRLIPPNVLDIARETTALYHIVPSNELWNLNIVDNTLSQVEYMIMAGRFEDPQDALEVIDAILDLLAHIQKMAEAGRKFAVGSQPIAENGAFHLFYNELASTNNTVLAAGDQASILATTLGAPNFIITTNEKICHRIEEWFKKIMSSSTYISAHSAKDRNLFFNRLEKKVLTVKERIDRFLGE
;
A
#
# COMPACT_ATOMS: atom_id res chain seq x y z
N PHE A 1 -22.93 -14.94 -1.52
CA PHE A 1 -23.35 -13.55 -1.26
C PHE A 1 -22.47 -12.60 -2.06
N ARG A 2 -22.99 -11.47 -2.60
CA ARG A 2 -22.11 -10.38 -3.07
C ARG A 2 -21.78 -9.53 -1.84
N LEU A 3 -20.69 -9.87 -1.17
CA LEU A 3 -20.26 -9.24 0.11
C LEU A 3 -20.01 -7.73 -0.03
N ILE A 4 -19.71 -7.26 -1.24
CA ILE A 4 -19.46 -5.85 -1.54
C ILE A 4 -20.59 -5.32 -2.45
N PRO A 5 -21.29 -4.24 -2.04
CA PRO A 5 -22.30 -3.60 -2.88
C PRO A 5 -21.74 -3.18 -4.25
N PRO A 6 -22.48 -3.36 -5.36
CA PRO A 6 -21.99 -3.03 -6.71
C PRO A 6 -21.47 -1.60 -6.86
N ASN A 7 -22.16 -0.62 -6.26
CA ASN A 7 -21.74 0.78 -6.30
C ASN A 7 -20.38 1.02 -5.63
N VAL A 8 -20.05 0.26 -4.58
CA VAL A 8 -18.75 0.34 -3.92
C VAL A 8 -17.66 -0.23 -4.83
N LEU A 9 -17.94 -1.31 -5.56
CA LEU A 9 -17.00 -1.87 -6.55
C LEU A 9 -16.76 -0.90 -7.70
N ASP A 10 -17.78 -0.17 -8.14
CA ASP A 10 -17.64 0.82 -9.21
C ASP A 10 -16.76 2.00 -8.79
N ILE A 11 -16.97 2.52 -7.57
CA ILE A 11 -16.11 3.56 -6.96
C ILE A 11 -14.67 3.05 -6.82
N ALA A 12 -14.48 1.80 -6.37
CA ALA A 12 -13.15 1.22 -6.23
C ALA A 12 -12.43 1.13 -7.58
N ARG A 13 -13.11 0.66 -8.63
CA ARG A 13 -12.53 0.58 -9.98
C ARG A 13 -12.17 1.95 -10.53
N GLU A 14 -13.05 2.94 -10.39
CA GLU A 14 -12.79 4.30 -10.84
C GLU A 14 -11.60 4.92 -10.10
N THR A 15 -11.56 4.76 -8.77
CA THR A 15 -10.45 5.24 -7.93
C THR A 15 -9.13 4.59 -8.33
N THR A 16 -9.13 3.28 -8.58
CA THR A 16 -7.94 2.54 -9.05
C THR A 16 -7.50 3.01 -10.43
N ALA A 17 -8.43 3.27 -11.36
CA ALA A 17 -8.09 3.81 -12.68
C ALA A 17 -7.43 5.19 -12.59
N LEU A 18 -7.96 6.08 -11.74
CA LEU A 18 -7.38 7.39 -11.46
C LEU A 18 -5.99 7.27 -10.81
N TYR A 19 -5.84 6.36 -9.84
CA TYR A 19 -4.55 6.12 -9.20
C TYR A 19 -3.45 5.77 -10.22
N HIS A 20 -3.76 4.97 -11.25
CA HIS A 20 -2.79 4.54 -12.26
C HIS A 20 -2.28 5.65 -13.19
N ILE A 21 -2.98 6.78 -13.28
CA ILE A 21 -2.56 7.92 -14.12
C ILE A 21 -1.91 9.05 -13.30
N VAL A 22 -2.17 9.11 -11.99
CA VAL A 22 -1.57 10.13 -11.12
C VAL A 22 -0.16 9.68 -10.70
N PRO A 23 0.90 10.47 -10.97
CA PRO A 23 2.25 10.14 -10.49
C PRO A 23 2.31 10.21 -8.96
N SER A 24 3.13 9.36 -8.33
CA SER A 24 3.36 9.44 -6.87
C SER A 24 4.78 9.11 -6.45
N ASN A 25 5.17 9.73 -5.33
CA ASN A 25 6.29 9.32 -4.51
C ASN A 25 5.74 8.59 -3.30
N GLU A 26 6.11 7.33 -3.14
CA GLU A 26 5.67 6.46 -2.05
C GLU A 26 6.83 6.26 -1.06
N LEU A 27 6.56 6.41 0.23
CA LEU A 27 7.56 6.22 1.29
C LEU A 27 7.12 5.09 2.21
N TRP A 28 7.81 3.95 2.13
CA TRP A 28 7.40 2.73 2.80
C TRP A 28 8.46 2.24 3.79
N ASN A 29 7.98 1.49 4.79
CA ASN A 29 8.80 0.74 5.74
C ASN A 29 8.38 -0.74 5.72
N LEU A 30 9.06 -1.59 6.50
CA LEU A 30 8.73 -3.02 6.55
C LEU A 30 7.42 -3.34 7.29
N ASN A 31 6.82 -2.36 7.98
CA ASN A 31 5.61 -2.54 8.78
C ASN A 31 4.33 -2.24 7.99
N ILE A 32 4.44 -1.90 6.70
CA ILE A 32 3.33 -1.47 5.84
C ILE A 32 2.18 -2.49 5.75
N VAL A 33 2.48 -3.78 5.93
CA VAL A 33 1.49 -4.87 5.90
C VAL A 33 1.02 -5.33 7.28
N ASP A 34 1.69 -4.90 8.36
CA ASP A 34 1.56 -5.52 9.67
C ASP A 34 0.13 -5.41 10.23
N ASN A 35 -0.50 -4.24 10.10
CA ASN A 35 -1.85 -4.00 10.59
C ASN A 35 -2.87 -4.91 9.88
N THR A 36 -2.84 -4.95 8.54
CA THR A 36 -3.75 -5.79 7.75
C THR A 36 -3.57 -7.27 8.09
N LEU A 37 -2.33 -7.74 8.21
CA LEU A 37 -2.05 -9.13 8.58
C LEU A 37 -2.57 -9.47 9.97
N SER A 38 -2.35 -8.59 10.95
CA SER A 38 -2.90 -8.78 12.31
C SER A 38 -4.43 -8.79 12.33
N GLN A 39 -5.10 -8.00 11.48
CA GLN A 39 -6.56 -8.02 11.37
C GLN A 39 -7.06 -9.36 10.81
N VAL A 40 -6.46 -9.87 9.73
CA VAL A 40 -6.84 -11.16 9.15
C VAL A 40 -6.66 -12.28 10.17
N GLU A 41 -5.49 -12.32 10.81
CA GLU A 41 -5.16 -13.32 11.84
C GLU A 41 -6.12 -13.26 13.04
N TYR A 42 -6.42 -12.06 13.54
CA TYR A 42 -7.38 -11.89 14.62
C TYR A 42 -8.79 -12.37 14.22
N MET A 43 -9.25 -11.99 13.02
CA MET A 43 -10.59 -12.33 12.56
C MET A 43 -10.78 -13.84 12.42
N ILE A 44 -9.78 -14.58 11.94
CA ILE A 44 -9.87 -16.04 11.85
C ILE A 44 -9.81 -16.70 13.23
N MET A 45 -8.90 -16.28 14.10
CA MET A 45 -8.80 -16.81 15.46
C MET A 45 -10.05 -16.54 16.31
N ALA A 46 -10.74 -15.42 16.05
CA ALA A 46 -11.99 -15.06 16.71
C ALA A 46 -13.23 -15.69 16.06
N GLY A 47 -13.07 -16.58 15.06
CA GLY A 47 -14.18 -17.25 14.38
C GLY A 47 -15.11 -16.29 13.63
N ARG A 48 -14.55 -15.24 13.01
CA ARG A 48 -15.31 -14.18 12.33
C ARG A 48 -15.48 -14.37 10.83
N PHE A 49 -14.82 -15.37 10.25
CA PHE A 49 -15.06 -15.80 8.87
C PHE A 49 -16.22 -16.80 8.82
N GLU A 50 -17.08 -16.68 7.80
CA GLU A 50 -18.14 -17.67 7.54
C GLU A 50 -17.53 -18.98 7.04
N ASP A 51 -16.64 -18.90 6.06
CA ASP A 51 -15.73 -19.98 5.68
C ASP A 51 -14.30 -19.67 6.18
N PRO A 52 -13.74 -20.46 7.11
CA PRO A 52 -12.36 -20.29 7.58
C PRO A 52 -11.30 -20.26 6.46
N GLN A 53 -11.55 -20.91 5.32
CA GLN A 53 -10.64 -20.91 4.16
C GLN A 53 -10.53 -19.53 3.49
N ASP A 54 -11.56 -18.68 3.59
CA ASP A 54 -11.53 -17.31 3.06
C ASP A 54 -10.37 -16.49 3.66
N ALA A 55 -9.94 -16.80 4.89
CA ALA A 55 -8.79 -16.15 5.50
C ALA A 55 -7.50 -16.39 4.70
N LEU A 56 -7.31 -17.60 4.15
CA LEU A 56 -6.18 -17.93 3.28
C LEU A 56 -6.30 -17.24 1.92
N GLU A 57 -7.51 -17.14 1.35
CA GLU A 57 -7.75 -16.39 0.12
C GLU A 57 -7.37 -14.90 0.26
N VAL A 58 -7.69 -14.28 1.39
CA VAL A 58 -7.28 -12.90 1.69
C VAL A 58 -5.76 -12.77 1.79
N ILE A 59 -5.08 -13.74 2.42
CA ILE A 59 -3.62 -13.76 2.48
C ILE A 59 -3.00 -13.88 1.08
N ASP A 60 -3.54 -14.73 0.23
CA ASP A 60 -3.08 -14.89 -1.14
C ASP A 60 -3.31 -13.62 -1.98
N ALA A 61 -4.43 -12.93 -1.78
CA ALA A 61 -4.69 -11.63 -2.40
C ALA A 61 -3.68 -10.55 -1.95
N ILE A 62 -3.19 -10.59 -0.69
CA ILE A 62 -2.13 -9.69 -0.21
C ILE A 62 -0.79 -10.01 -0.89
N LEU A 63 -0.46 -11.28 -1.07
CA LEU A 63 0.75 -11.70 -1.79
C LEU A 63 0.71 -11.22 -3.25
N ASP A 64 -0.42 -11.43 -3.93
CA ASP A 64 -0.63 -10.97 -5.31
C ASP A 64 -0.50 -9.44 -5.43
N LEU A 65 -1.04 -8.70 -4.46
CA LEU A 65 -0.92 -7.25 -4.41
C LEU A 65 0.54 -6.82 -4.24
N LEU A 66 1.30 -7.43 -3.32
CA LEU A 66 2.72 -7.11 -3.13
C LEU A 66 3.53 -7.40 -4.40
N ALA A 67 3.26 -8.54 -5.06
CA ALA A 67 3.92 -8.89 -6.31
C ALA A 67 3.60 -7.87 -7.43
N HIS A 68 2.36 -7.39 -7.51
CA HIS A 68 1.99 -6.37 -8.48
C HIS A 68 2.67 -5.01 -8.20
N ILE A 69 2.73 -4.60 -6.94
CA ILE A 69 3.41 -3.36 -6.54
C ILE A 69 4.92 -3.44 -6.81
N GLN A 70 5.54 -4.62 -6.63
CA GLN A 70 6.92 -4.84 -7.01
C GLN A 70 7.13 -4.63 -8.52
N LYS A 71 6.20 -5.11 -9.37
CA LYS A 71 6.26 -4.88 -10.82
C LYS A 71 6.09 -3.39 -11.18
N MET A 72 5.21 -2.66 -10.47
CA MET A 72 5.11 -1.21 -10.64
C MET A 72 6.40 -0.49 -10.25
N ALA A 73 7.04 -0.89 -9.14
CA ALA A 73 8.35 -0.38 -8.73
C ALA A 73 9.44 -0.69 -9.75
N GLU A 74 9.47 -1.91 -10.29
CA GLU A 74 10.41 -2.30 -11.34
C GLU A 74 10.24 -1.47 -12.62
N ALA A 75 9.01 -1.29 -13.08
CA ALA A 75 8.70 -0.47 -14.24
C ALA A 75 8.91 1.04 -14.00
N GLY A 76 8.92 1.48 -12.74
CA GLY A 76 8.88 2.89 -12.36
C GLY A 76 7.58 3.59 -12.78
N ARG A 77 6.51 2.81 -13.03
CA ARG A 77 5.21 3.28 -13.51
C ARG A 77 4.10 2.45 -12.91
N LYS A 78 2.96 3.11 -12.69
CA LYS A 78 1.73 2.45 -12.25
C LYS A 78 1.05 1.76 -13.43
N PHE A 79 0.36 0.65 -13.21
CA PHE A 79 -0.45 0.02 -14.26
C PHE A 79 -1.40 -1.00 -13.64
N ALA A 80 -2.44 -1.38 -14.38
CA ALA A 80 -3.42 -2.34 -13.90
C ALA A 80 -2.86 -3.78 -13.87
N VAL A 81 -3.40 -4.61 -12.98
CA VAL A 81 -3.07 -6.03 -12.94
C VAL A 81 -3.39 -6.67 -14.29
N GLY A 82 -2.45 -7.44 -14.84
CA GLY A 82 -2.60 -8.10 -16.13
C GLY A 82 -2.35 -7.21 -17.36
N SER A 83 -2.07 -5.91 -17.18
CA SER A 83 -1.64 -5.03 -18.28
C SER A 83 -0.12 -4.82 -18.29
N GLN A 84 0.36 -4.13 -19.33
CA GLN A 84 1.74 -3.63 -19.41
C GLN A 84 1.75 -2.12 -19.13
N PRO A 85 2.85 -1.57 -18.60
CA PRO A 85 2.98 -0.12 -18.42
C PRO A 85 3.07 0.60 -19.77
N ILE A 86 2.32 1.70 -19.90
CA ILE A 86 2.34 2.60 -21.06
C ILE A 86 2.85 3.99 -20.65
N ALA A 87 3.15 4.85 -21.62
CA ALA A 87 3.78 6.15 -21.37
C ALA A 87 2.86 7.10 -20.57
N GLU A 88 1.55 6.97 -20.77
CA GLU A 88 0.48 7.74 -20.14
C GLU A 88 0.25 7.35 -18.68
N ASN A 89 0.81 6.22 -18.23
CA ASN A 89 0.72 5.85 -16.84
C ASN A 89 1.58 6.74 -15.94
N GLY A 90 1.03 7.04 -14.76
CA GLY A 90 1.69 7.84 -13.74
C GLY A 90 3.01 7.21 -13.30
N ALA A 91 4.03 8.06 -13.12
CA ALA A 91 5.31 7.63 -12.57
C ALA A 91 5.12 7.06 -11.16
N PHE A 92 5.85 6.00 -10.85
CA PHE A 92 5.83 5.34 -9.56
C PHE A 92 7.22 5.33 -8.95
N HIS A 93 7.43 6.16 -7.93
CA HIS A 93 8.70 6.30 -7.25
C HIS A 93 8.57 5.77 -5.82
N LEU A 94 9.03 4.55 -5.58
CA LEU A 94 9.02 3.94 -4.26
C LEU A 94 10.35 4.13 -3.53
N PHE A 95 10.27 4.66 -2.32
CA PHE A 95 11.37 4.87 -1.39
C PHE A 95 11.18 3.99 -0.15
N TYR A 96 12.25 3.28 0.23
CA TYR A 96 12.31 2.52 1.46
C TYR A 96 13.02 3.31 2.56
N ASN A 97 12.39 3.40 3.72
CA ASN A 97 12.98 3.99 4.91
C ASN A 97 12.61 3.20 6.16
N GLU A 98 13.62 2.68 6.86
CA GLU A 98 13.44 1.88 8.08
C GLU A 98 12.85 2.67 9.26
N LEU A 99 13.12 3.97 9.29
CA LEU A 99 12.78 4.85 10.41
C LEU A 99 11.53 5.69 10.15
N ALA A 100 10.96 5.61 8.94
CA ALA A 100 9.69 6.24 8.60
C ALA A 100 8.52 5.49 9.24
N SER A 101 8.50 5.42 10.58
CA SER A 101 7.32 5.03 11.34
C SER A 101 6.37 6.21 11.33
N THR A 102 5.52 6.26 10.31
CA THR A 102 4.64 7.42 10.09
C THR A 102 3.22 6.94 9.95
N ASN A 103 2.32 7.80 10.41
CA ASN A 103 0.91 7.65 10.24
C ASN A 103 0.56 7.72 8.74
N ASN A 104 -0.49 7.02 8.28
CA ASN A 104 -0.88 7.09 6.87
C ASN A 104 -1.18 8.53 6.49
N THR A 105 -0.34 9.10 5.63
CA THR A 105 -0.35 10.52 5.29
C THR A 105 -0.20 10.67 3.78
N VAL A 106 -1.13 11.38 3.16
CA VAL A 106 -1.14 11.67 1.73
C VAL A 106 -1.15 13.18 1.55
N LEU A 107 -0.18 13.67 0.81
CA LEU A 107 -0.14 15.06 0.35
C LEU A 107 -0.38 15.06 -1.16
N ALA A 108 -1.56 15.53 -1.57
CA ALA A 108 -1.86 15.81 -2.97
C ALA A 108 -1.45 17.25 -3.27
N ALA A 109 -0.35 17.43 -3.99
CA ALA A 109 0.14 18.75 -4.41
C ALA A 109 -0.50 19.14 -5.76
N GLY A 110 -1.02 20.35 -5.83
CA GLY A 110 -1.55 20.95 -7.06
C GLY A 110 -1.09 22.40 -7.21
N ASP A 111 -1.22 22.95 -8.42
CA ASP A 111 -0.70 24.27 -8.76
C ASP A 111 -1.34 25.40 -7.94
N GLN A 112 -2.61 25.25 -7.57
CA GLN A 112 -3.38 26.26 -6.85
C GLN A 112 -3.50 25.98 -5.35
N ALA A 113 -3.57 24.70 -4.98
CA ALA A 113 -3.72 24.28 -3.59
C ALA A 113 -3.20 22.86 -3.41
N SER A 114 -2.68 22.60 -2.21
CA SER A 114 -2.33 21.26 -1.76
C SER A 114 -3.35 20.78 -0.72
N ILE A 115 -3.66 19.49 -0.76
CA ILE A 115 -4.54 18.83 0.20
C ILE A 115 -3.70 17.82 0.98
N LEU A 116 -3.69 17.96 2.30
CA LEU A 116 -3.10 17.00 3.22
C LEU A 116 -4.21 16.18 3.88
N ALA A 117 -4.12 14.85 3.76
CA ALA A 117 -4.92 13.92 4.54
C ALA A 117 -4.00 13.07 5.42
N THR A 118 -4.28 12.98 6.71
CA THR A 118 -3.54 12.11 7.64
C THR A 118 -4.52 11.41 8.58
N THR A 119 -4.26 10.16 8.92
CA THR A 119 -5.14 9.39 9.81
C THR A 119 -5.26 10.07 11.18
N LEU A 120 -6.47 10.20 11.72
CA LEU A 120 -6.68 10.59 13.11
C LEU A 120 -6.77 9.35 14.01
N GLY A 121 -7.50 8.35 13.52
CA GLY A 121 -7.69 7.03 14.12
C GLY A 121 -8.66 6.27 13.23
N ALA A 122 -8.30 5.07 12.80
CA ALA A 122 -9.06 4.34 11.78
C ALA A 122 -10.55 4.19 12.17
N PRO A 123 -11.50 4.50 11.27
CA PRO A 123 -11.34 4.86 9.86
C PRO A 123 -11.24 6.38 9.57
N ASN A 124 -11.09 7.24 10.59
CA ASN A 124 -11.17 8.69 10.47
C ASN A 124 -9.85 9.37 10.07
N PHE A 125 -9.95 10.46 9.30
CA PHE A 125 -8.84 11.28 8.82
C PHE A 125 -9.01 12.75 9.21
N ILE A 126 -7.89 13.45 9.44
CA ILE A 126 -7.82 14.91 9.36
C ILE A 126 -7.48 15.28 7.93
N ILE A 127 -8.28 16.18 7.35
CA ILE A 127 -8.03 16.76 6.03
C ILE A 127 -7.84 18.26 6.20
N THR A 128 -6.79 18.82 5.58
CA THR A 128 -6.53 20.26 5.61
C THR A 128 -5.96 20.75 4.28
N THR A 129 -6.29 21.99 3.95
CA THR A 129 -5.73 22.76 2.83
C THR A 129 -4.89 23.94 3.34
N ASN A 130 -4.57 23.97 4.64
CA ASN A 130 -3.76 25.05 5.19
C ASN A 130 -2.36 25.02 4.56
N GLU A 131 -2.02 26.08 3.82
CA GLU A 131 -0.79 26.16 3.03
C GLU A 131 0.47 25.94 3.87
N LYS A 132 0.53 26.51 5.10
CA LYS A 132 1.69 26.37 5.98
C LYS A 132 1.89 24.92 6.44
N ILE A 133 0.79 24.23 6.76
CA ILE A 133 0.84 22.83 7.16
C ILE A 133 1.25 21.97 5.96
N CYS A 134 0.64 22.19 4.79
CA CYS A 134 0.96 21.42 3.59
C CYS A 134 2.43 21.58 3.18
N HIS A 135 2.93 22.82 3.14
CA HIS A 135 4.34 23.11 2.84
C HIS A 135 5.28 22.43 3.83
N ARG A 136 4.96 22.49 5.14
CA ARG A 136 5.77 21.86 6.18
C ARG A 136 5.87 20.34 6.00
N ILE A 137 4.75 19.70 5.64
CA ILE A 137 4.73 18.25 5.37
C ILE A 137 5.45 17.91 4.07
N GLU A 138 5.35 18.76 3.04
CA GLU A 138 6.09 18.59 1.80
C GLU A 138 7.62 18.63 2.01
N GLU A 139 8.12 19.62 2.76
CA GLU A 139 9.53 19.71 3.15
C GLU A 139 9.99 18.47 3.93
N TRP A 140 9.13 17.99 4.82
CA TRP A 140 9.40 16.80 5.61
C TRP A 140 9.49 15.54 4.72
N PHE A 141 8.57 15.36 3.76
CA PHE A 141 8.65 14.28 2.77
C PHE A 141 9.96 14.35 1.98
N LYS A 142 10.29 15.54 1.44
CA LYS A 142 11.55 15.75 0.70
C LYS A 142 12.78 15.38 1.54
N LYS A 143 12.79 15.79 2.81
CA LYS A 143 13.88 15.46 3.74
C LYS A 143 14.00 13.97 3.98
N ILE A 144 12.90 13.26 4.27
CA ILE A 144 12.98 11.82 4.50
C ILE A 144 13.38 11.08 3.23
N MET A 145 12.80 11.44 2.08
CA MET A 145 13.18 10.84 0.79
C MET A 145 14.67 11.00 0.51
N SER A 146 15.27 12.14 0.84
CA SER A 146 16.71 12.37 0.66
C SER A 146 17.62 11.44 1.48
N SER A 147 17.10 10.89 2.58
CA SER A 147 17.79 9.90 3.42
C SER A 147 17.17 8.50 3.34
N SER A 148 16.48 8.19 2.23
CA SER A 148 15.81 6.91 1.99
C SER A 148 16.46 6.18 0.81
N THR A 149 16.29 4.86 0.76
CA THR A 149 16.74 4.06 -0.39
C THR A 149 15.67 4.11 -1.49
N TYR A 150 16.02 4.65 -2.66
CA TYR A 150 15.14 4.56 -3.82
C TYR A 150 15.14 3.13 -4.37
N ILE A 151 13.97 2.49 -4.43
CA ILE A 151 13.81 1.06 -4.80
C ILE A 151 12.99 0.84 -6.07
N SER A 152 12.85 1.85 -6.92
CA SER A 152 12.20 1.73 -8.24
C SER A 152 13.20 1.76 -9.39
N ALA A 153 12.78 1.31 -10.59
CA ALA A 153 13.60 1.23 -11.79
C ALA A 153 14.93 0.46 -11.57
N HIS A 154 16.06 1.19 -11.50
CA HIS A 154 17.41 0.64 -11.54
C HIS A 154 17.90 -0.02 -10.23
N SER A 155 17.16 0.06 -9.13
CA SER A 155 17.56 -0.48 -7.82
C SER A 155 17.09 -1.93 -7.58
N ALA A 156 17.37 -2.84 -8.52
CA ALA A 156 16.82 -4.20 -8.50
C ALA A 156 17.15 -5.01 -7.23
N LYS A 157 18.40 -4.92 -6.75
CA LYS A 157 18.84 -5.65 -5.55
C LYS A 157 18.06 -5.21 -4.31
N ASP A 158 18.02 -3.91 -4.03
CA ASP A 158 17.37 -3.37 -2.82
C ASP A 158 15.85 -3.54 -2.89
N ARG A 159 15.25 -3.37 -4.08
CA ARG A 159 13.85 -3.69 -4.34
C ARG A 159 13.53 -5.14 -3.97
N ASN A 160 14.28 -6.10 -4.52
CA ASN A 160 14.03 -7.51 -4.26
C ASN A 160 14.24 -7.85 -2.78
N LEU A 161 15.26 -7.30 -2.13
CA LEU A 161 15.45 -7.48 -0.68
C LEU A 161 14.27 -6.95 0.13
N PHE A 162 13.73 -5.79 -0.23
CA PHE A 162 12.57 -5.20 0.43
C PHE A 162 11.31 -6.07 0.26
N PHE A 163 10.93 -6.41 -0.98
CA PHE A 163 9.73 -7.20 -1.24
C PHE A 163 9.83 -8.64 -0.71
N ASN A 164 11.00 -9.29 -0.79
CA ASN A 164 11.20 -10.62 -0.21
C ASN A 164 11.02 -10.62 1.32
N ARG A 165 11.34 -9.50 2.01
CA ARG A 165 11.09 -9.37 3.45
C ARG A 165 9.60 -9.23 3.75
N LEU A 166 8.86 -8.47 2.94
CA LEU A 166 7.41 -8.34 3.07
C LEU A 166 6.71 -9.68 2.79
N GLU A 167 7.09 -10.36 1.71
CA GLU A 167 6.54 -11.67 1.34
C GLU A 167 6.74 -12.70 2.46
N LYS A 168 7.96 -12.79 3.03
CA LYS A 168 8.23 -13.67 4.17
C LYS A 168 7.34 -13.38 5.38
N LYS A 169 7.06 -12.11 5.68
CA LYS A 169 6.12 -11.75 6.77
C LYS A 169 4.73 -12.30 6.49
N VAL A 170 4.23 -12.13 5.27
CA VAL A 170 2.90 -12.61 4.87
C VAL A 170 2.84 -14.14 4.92
N LEU A 171 3.85 -14.84 4.39
CA LEU A 171 3.92 -16.31 4.43
C LEU A 171 3.97 -16.84 5.87
N THR A 172 4.68 -16.17 6.78
CA THR A 172 4.71 -16.55 8.20
C THR A 172 3.32 -16.47 8.84
N VAL A 173 2.49 -15.51 8.43
CA VAL A 173 1.08 -15.42 8.88
C VAL A 173 0.26 -16.54 8.25
N LYS A 174 0.45 -16.80 6.94
CA LYS A 174 -0.20 -17.91 6.24
C LYS A 174 0.01 -19.24 6.95
N GLU A 175 1.25 -19.57 7.28
CA GLU A 175 1.63 -20.79 8.01
C GLU A 175 1.01 -20.89 9.42
N ARG A 176 0.72 -19.76 10.07
CA ARG A 176 0.01 -19.75 11.37
C ARG A 176 -1.47 -20.04 11.18
N ILE A 177 -2.09 -19.45 10.15
CA ILE A 177 -3.49 -19.70 9.80
C ILE A 177 -3.66 -21.16 9.37
N ASP A 178 -2.82 -21.68 8.47
CA ASP A 178 -2.88 -23.08 8.02
C ASP A 178 -2.81 -24.07 9.19
N ARG A 179 -1.90 -23.82 10.16
CA ARG A 179 -1.80 -24.65 11.36
C ARG A 179 -3.07 -24.57 12.22
N PHE A 180 -3.61 -23.38 12.44
CA PHE A 180 -4.85 -23.19 13.19
C PHE A 180 -6.05 -23.90 12.55
N LEU A 181 -6.13 -23.94 11.22
CA LEU A 181 -7.21 -24.63 10.49
C LEU A 181 -7.05 -26.15 10.46
N GLY A 182 -5.84 -26.67 10.70
CA GLY A 182 -5.56 -28.10 10.76
C GLY A 182 -5.72 -28.73 12.15
N GLU A 183 -5.92 -27.92 13.19
CA GLU A 183 -6.22 -28.33 14.57
C GLU A 183 -7.71 -28.67 14.75
#